data_AF-A0A7Z0PU12-F1
#
_entry.id   AF-A0A7Z0PU12-F1
#
_cell.length_a   1.000
_cell.length_b   1.000
_cell.length_c   1.000
_cell.angle_alpha   90.00
_cell.angle_beta   90.00
_cell.angle_gamma   90.00
#
_symmetry.space_group_name_H-M   'P 1'
#
loop_
_entity.id
_entity.type
_entity.pdbx_description
1 polymer ?
#
loop_
_entity_poly.entity_id
_entity_poly.type
_entity_poly.pdbx_seq_one_letter_code
_entity_poly.pdbx_strand_id
1 'polypeptide(L)'
;MPATTSVQRSDYARPTISEQFHAFDAAHPWIYTSLERLVAQRLAAGATRVGMKALFEVLRWRRPRGITGLNNNYTALYARRLIDEHPEWAPAIEIRRRRSP
;
A
#
# COMPACT_ATOMS: atom_id res chain seq x y z
N MET A 1 47.09 7.58 23.12
CA MET A 1 45.67 7.29 23.38
C MET A 1 44.83 7.92 22.26
N PRO A 2 44.31 7.17 21.27
CA PRO A 2 43.37 7.72 20.30
C PRO A 2 41.94 7.49 20.80
N ALA A 3 41.28 8.55 21.26
CA ALA A 3 39.86 8.51 21.59
C ALA A 3 39.06 9.17 20.47
N THR A 4 38.19 8.34 19.88
CA THR A 4 36.87 8.69 19.31
C THR A 4 36.84 9.57 18.06
N THR A 5 36.79 8.86 16.93
CA THR A 5 35.87 9.12 15.82
C THR A 5 34.52 9.64 16.34
N SER A 6 34.21 10.91 16.10
CA SER A 6 32.86 11.45 16.22
C SER A 6 32.32 11.68 14.81
N VAL A 7 31.73 10.64 14.23
CA VAL A 7 30.84 10.77 13.08
C VAL A 7 29.48 11.17 13.62
N GLN A 8 29.15 12.46 13.52
CA GLN A 8 27.77 12.88 13.59
C GLN A 8 27.57 14.16 12.78
N ARG A 9 27.09 14.03 11.54
CA ARG A 9 26.11 14.96 11.02
C ARG A 9 25.02 14.19 10.29
N SER A 10 23.89 14.18 10.97
CA SER A 10 22.63 13.56 10.64
C SER A 10 22.05 14.16 9.36
N ASP A 11 22.18 13.45 8.26
CA ASP A 11 21.19 13.49 7.18
C ASP A 11 19.94 12.81 7.75
N TYR A 12 19.03 13.58 8.37
CA TYR A 12 17.66 13.11 8.57
C TYR A 12 16.99 13.04 7.20
N ALA A 13 17.43 12.09 6.37
CA ALA A 13 16.73 11.71 5.17
C ALA A 13 15.34 11.30 5.61
N ARG A 14 14.34 12.11 5.23
CA ARG A 14 12.94 11.78 5.52
C ARG A 14 12.71 10.36 5.00
N PRO A 15 12.18 9.44 5.81
CA PRO A 15 12.00 8.06 5.40
C PRO A 15 11.24 8.04 4.08
N THR A 16 11.74 7.28 3.12
CA THR A 16 11.14 7.20 1.80
C THR A 16 9.70 6.70 1.92
N ILE A 17 8.86 6.99 0.92
CA ILE A 17 7.46 6.54 0.93
C ILE A 17 7.39 5.00 1.06
N SER A 18 8.36 4.28 0.50
CA SER A 18 8.49 2.83 0.63
C SER A 18 8.79 2.39 2.07
N GLU A 19 9.72 3.05 2.77
CA GLU A 19 10.01 2.72 4.17
C GLU A 19 8.83 3.02 5.10
N GLN A 20 8.16 4.16 4.90
CA GLN A 20 6.94 4.49 5.63
C GLN A 20 5.83 3.49 5.35
N PHE A 21 5.72 3.02 4.10
CA PHE A 21 4.81 1.96 3.72
C PHE A 21 5.12 0.64 4.43
N HIS A 22 6.38 0.19 4.46
CA HIS A 22 6.77 -1.04 5.14
C HIS A 22 6.51 -0.97 6.65
N ALA A 23 6.82 0.16 7.29
CA ALA A 23 6.50 0.36 8.71
C ALA A 23 4.99 0.33 8.97
N PHE A 24 4.19 0.93 8.08
CA PHE A 24 2.73 0.93 8.17
C PHE A 24 2.11 -0.45 7.89
N ASP A 25 2.61 -1.18 6.89
CA ASP A 25 2.21 -2.56 6.56
C ASP A 25 2.55 -3.51 7.71
N ALA A 26 3.74 -3.38 8.31
CA ALA A 26 4.15 -4.16 9.48
C ALA A 26 3.29 -3.86 10.72
N ALA A 27 2.88 -2.60 10.92
CA ALA A 27 1.97 -2.22 12.00
C ALA A 27 0.52 -2.69 11.76
N HIS A 28 0.14 -2.92 10.50
CA HIS A 28 -1.23 -3.23 10.10
C HIS A 28 -1.29 -4.32 9.02
N PRO A 29 -0.77 -5.54 9.27
CA PRO A 29 -0.69 -6.61 8.26
C PRO A 29 -2.08 -7.04 7.75
N TRP A 30 -3.12 -6.85 8.57
CA TRP A 30 -4.50 -7.12 8.22
C TRP A 30 -5.04 -6.23 7.08
N ILE A 31 -4.41 -5.07 6.80
CA ILE A 31 -4.79 -4.20 5.68
C ILE A 31 -4.57 -4.93 4.37
N TYR A 32 -3.38 -5.50 4.15
CA TYR A 32 -3.07 -6.30 2.97
C TYR A 32 -4.08 -7.45 2.81
N THR A 33 -4.25 -8.28 3.84
CA THR A 33 -5.19 -9.41 3.81
C THR A 33 -6.63 -8.98 3.54
N SER A 34 -7.06 -7.82 4.06
CA SER A 34 -8.40 -7.29 3.81
C SER A 34 -8.55 -6.85 2.35
N LEU A 35 -7.53 -6.21 1.79
CA LEU A 35 -7.53 -5.78 0.39
C LEU A 35 -7.53 -6.99 -0.55
N GLU A 36 -6.66 -7.97 -0.31
CA GLU A 36 -6.60 -9.23 -1.05
C GLU A 36 -7.96 -9.94 -1.04
N ARG A 37 -8.57 -10.11 0.15
CA ARG A 37 -9.91 -10.71 0.28
C ARG A 37 -10.99 -9.93 -0.45
N LEU A 38 -10.92 -8.60 -0.48
CA LEU A 38 -11.89 -7.79 -1.20
C LEU A 38 -11.69 -7.92 -2.72
N VAL A 39 -10.45 -7.96 -3.20
CA VAL A 39 -10.16 -8.22 -4.63
C VAL A 39 -10.70 -9.59 -5.02
N ALA A 40 -10.33 -10.64 -4.27
CA ALA A 40 -10.78 -12.00 -4.52
C ALA A 40 -12.32 -12.11 -4.54
N GLN A 41 -13.02 -11.49 -3.59
CA GLN A 41 -14.48 -11.43 -3.57
C GLN A 41 -15.06 -10.71 -4.79
N ARG A 42 -14.45 -9.61 -5.23
CA ARG A 42 -14.89 -8.88 -6.42
C ARG A 42 -14.71 -9.72 -7.68
N LEU A 43 -13.56 -10.38 -7.82
CA LEU A 43 -13.29 -11.27 -8.95
C LEU A 43 -14.23 -12.48 -8.96
N ALA A 44 -14.47 -13.10 -7.80
CA ALA A 44 -15.43 -14.19 -7.65
C ALA A 44 -16.87 -13.76 -7.97
N ALA A 45 -17.22 -12.50 -7.71
CA ALA A 45 -18.49 -11.91 -8.11
C ALA A 45 -18.56 -11.52 -9.61
N GLY A 46 -17.52 -11.80 -10.39
CA GLY A 46 -17.44 -11.48 -11.83
C GLY A 46 -17.08 -10.02 -12.12
N ALA A 47 -16.51 -9.30 -11.15
CA ALA A 47 -16.05 -7.93 -11.40
C ALA A 47 -14.87 -7.93 -12.37
N THR A 48 -15.03 -7.23 -13.47
CA THR A 48 -13.97 -7.07 -14.49
C THR A 48 -13.01 -5.93 -14.16
N ARG A 49 -13.37 -5.04 -13.22
CA ARG A 49 -12.56 -3.89 -12.80
C ARG A 49 -12.63 -3.66 -11.30
N VAL A 50 -11.49 -3.67 -10.63
CA VAL A 50 -11.34 -3.44 -9.20
C VAL A 50 -10.44 -2.23 -9.00
N GLY A 51 -11.04 -1.11 -8.60
CA GLY A 51 -10.31 0.12 -8.31
C GLY A 51 -9.72 0.11 -6.90
N MET A 52 -8.41 0.31 -6.79
CA MET A 52 -7.74 0.30 -5.49
C MET A 52 -8.26 1.38 -4.54
N LYS A 53 -8.65 2.54 -5.10
CA LYS A 53 -9.30 3.62 -4.35
C LYS A 53 -10.63 3.16 -3.71
N ALA A 54 -11.45 2.39 -4.44
CA ALA A 54 -12.72 1.89 -3.93
C ALA A 54 -12.52 0.89 -2.79
N LEU A 55 -11.51 0.02 -2.89
CA LEU A 55 -11.15 -0.89 -1.81
C LEU A 55 -10.68 -0.14 -0.56
N PHE A 56 -9.87 0.91 -0.76
CA PHE A 56 -9.42 1.79 0.31
C PHE A 56 -10.58 2.55 0.95
N GLU A 57 -11.55 3.00 0.15
CA GLU A 57 -12.78 3.60 0.68
C GLU A 57 -13.57 2.60 1.52
N VAL A 58 -13.74 1.35 1.07
CA VAL A 58 -14.36 0.29 1.88
C VAL A 58 -13.58 0.04 3.18
N LEU A 59 -12.25 0.01 3.12
CA LEU A 59 -11.40 -0.14 4.31
C LEU A 59 -11.56 1.05 5.27
N ARG A 60 -11.69 2.25 4.73
CA ARG A 60 -11.94 3.50 5.47
C ARG A 60 -13.34 3.53 6.07
N TRP A 61 -14.33 2.94 5.43
CA TRP A 61 -15.68 2.78 5.99
C TRP A 61 -15.71 1.73 7.11
N ARG A 62 -14.98 0.62 6.93
CA ARG A 62 -14.88 -0.46 7.92
C ARG A 62 -14.03 -0.10 9.16
N ARG A 63 -13.41 1.08 9.16
CA ARG A 63 -12.37 1.55 10.10
C ARG A 63 -12.48 0.92 11.50
N PRO A 64 -11.67 -0.11 11.82
CA PRO A 64 -11.37 -0.39 13.21
C PRO A 64 -10.63 0.84 13.79
N ARG A 65 -10.97 1.24 15.02
CA ARG A 65 -10.37 2.41 15.68
C ARG A 65 -8.83 2.26 15.66
N GLY A 66 -8.13 3.15 14.95
CA GLY A 66 -6.65 3.14 14.93
C GLY A 66 -5.98 3.47 13.59
N ILE A 67 -6.66 3.37 12.44
CA ILE A 67 -6.01 3.75 11.17
C ILE A 67 -6.03 5.26 10.96
N THR A 68 -4.93 5.94 11.23
CA THR A 68 -4.67 7.34 10.83
C THR A 68 -3.57 7.36 9.79
N GLY A 69 -3.79 8.01 8.63
CA GLY A 69 -2.75 8.17 7.62
C GLY A 69 -2.77 7.18 6.45
N LEU A 70 -3.95 6.69 6.07
CA LEU A 70 -4.16 6.01 4.78
C LEU A 70 -3.82 6.98 3.64
N ASN A 71 -2.54 7.02 3.27
CA ASN A 71 -2.01 7.93 2.26
C ASN A 71 -2.35 7.38 0.87
N ASN A 72 -2.81 8.25 -0.03
CA ASN A 72 -3.09 7.90 -1.42
C ASN A 72 -1.85 7.33 -2.14
N ASN A 73 -0.64 7.61 -1.66
CA ASN A 73 0.57 7.02 -2.23
C ASN A 73 0.67 5.50 -1.97
N TYR A 74 0.11 5.01 -0.86
CA TYR A 74 0.15 3.58 -0.53
C TYR A 74 -0.79 2.76 -1.40
N THR A 75 -1.90 3.34 -1.88
CA THR A 75 -2.83 2.70 -2.82
C THR A 75 -2.10 2.11 -4.02
N ALA A 76 -1.18 2.87 -4.63
CA ALA A 76 -0.42 2.40 -5.79
C ALA A 76 0.58 1.29 -5.43
N LEU A 77 1.20 1.37 -4.25
CA LEU A 77 2.14 0.35 -3.76
C LEU A 77 1.43 -0.97 -3.47
N TYR A 78 0.28 -0.94 -2.78
CA TYR A 78 -0.54 -2.13 -2.54
C TYR A 78 -1.05 -2.74 -3.84
N ALA A 79 -1.51 -1.92 -4.79
CA ALA A 79 -1.96 -2.44 -6.09
C ALA A 79 -0.81 -3.15 -6.83
N ARG A 80 0.39 -2.57 -6.82
CA ARG A 80 1.57 -3.20 -7.45
C ARG A 80 1.96 -4.49 -6.76
N ARG A 81 1.94 -4.54 -5.42
CA ARG A 81 2.21 -5.74 -4.64
C ARG A 81 1.19 -6.86 -4.93
N LEU A 82 -0.11 -6.53 -4.94
CA LEU A 82 -1.17 -7.48 -5.28
C LEU A 82 -1.00 -8.06 -6.68
N ILE A 83 -0.56 -7.26 -7.65
CA ILE A 83 -0.31 -7.72 -9.02
C ILE A 83 0.96 -8.57 -9.11
N ASP A 84 1.98 -8.26 -8.31
CA ASP A 84 3.21 -9.04 -8.24
C ASP A 84 2.95 -10.44 -7.65
N GLU A 85 2.14 -10.50 -6.58
CA GLU A 85 1.72 -11.76 -5.94
C GLU A 85 0.65 -12.50 -6.76
N HIS A 86 -0.23 -11.77 -7.46
CA HIS A 86 -1.31 -12.31 -8.31
C HIS A 86 -1.30 -11.65 -9.71
N PRO A 87 -0.41 -12.10 -10.61
CA PRO A 87 -0.33 -11.57 -11.96
C PRO A 87 -1.65 -11.74 -12.75
N GLU A 88 -2.46 -12.74 -12.41
CA GLU A 88 -3.80 -12.95 -12.97
C GLU A 88 -4.79 -11.82 -12.63
N TRP A 89 -4.51 -11.03 -11.59
CA TRP A 89 -5.34 -9.87 -11.23
C TRP A 89 -4.92 -8.59 -11.96
N ALA A 90 -3.76 -8.54 -12.62
CA ALA A 90 -3.30 -7.41 -13.40
C ALA A 90 -4.34 -6.83 -14.39
N PRO A 91 -5.09 -7.64 -15.17
CA PRO A 91 -6.11 -7.12 -16.08
C PRO A 91 -7.36 -6.59 -15.36
N ALA A 92 -7.61 -7.04 -14.13
CA ALA A 92 -8.79 -6.65 -13.35
C ALA A 92 -8.53 -5.50 -12.38
N ILE A 93 -7.31 -5.38 -11.83
CA ILE A 93 -6.93 -4.30 -10.91
C ILE A 93 -6.65 -3.04 -11.72
N GLU A 94 -7.54 -2.06 -11.62
CA GLU A 94 -7.36 -0.77 -12.28
C GLU A 94 -6.41 0.10 -11.44
N ILE A 95 -5.11 -0.03 -11.74
CA ILE A 95 -4.14 1.01 -11.40
C ILE A 95 -4.35 2.12 -12.42
N ARG A 96 -4.78 3.31 -11.97
CA ARG A 96 -4.75 4.51 -12.81
C ARG A 96 -3.30 4.74 -13.24
N ARG A 97 -2.90 4.20 -14.39
CA ARG A 97 -1.82 4.81 -15.16
C ARG A 97 -2.35 6.16 -15.56
N ARG A 98 -1.72 7.22 -15.06
CA ARG A 98 -1.93 8.57 -15.56
C ARG A 98 -1.57 8.53 -17.05
N ARG A 99 -2.56 8.27 -17.91
CA ARG A 99 -2.44 8.50 -19.34
C ARG A 99 -2.48 10.01 -19.50
N SER A 100 -1.31 10.61 -19.58
CA SER A 100 -1.18 11.90 -20.27
C SER A 100 -1.41 11.59 -21.76
N PRO A 101 -2.29 12.35 -22.44
CA PRO A 101 -2.56 12.19 -23.87
C PRO A 101 -1.34 12.50 -24.73
#